data_AF-A0A1U9K0Q5-F1
#
_entry.id   AF-A0A1U9K0Q5-F1
#
_cell.length_a   1.000
_cell.length_b   1.000
_cell.length_c   1.000
_cell.angle_alpha   90.00
_cell.angle_beta   90.00
_cell.angle_gamma   90.00
#
_symmetry.space_group_name_H-M   'P 1'
#
loop_
_entity.id
_entity.type
_entity.pdbx_description
1 polymer ?
#
loop_
_entity_poly.entity_id
_entity_poly.type
_entity_poly.pdbx_seq_one_letter_code
_entity_poly.pdbx_strand_id
1 'polypeptide(L)'
;MWKKTSDLVPYWLLEAVRLKESQWGPIEDAVEVRRVIAAGGSLEDRMLLRAQLLSEREQWPQKQQHLWRFMRWSLWFVFALFMVLGAGAAFGAFNAVDGRVNVLWAMVTLLALPTFSLVVWLVALLFSTRSEQRAGIGVSQLWLWLSQRIVKGPDQALLFNAYLNVLTKQRLAQWLLSVINHTAWVLGLLTMLATVLVLLAAKRYSFNWETTLLSADSFVLVVQALGWLPSWLGFSTPSPEMIRLSDGLQVVPSAVQVQWSSWLVGCVVVYGVLPRLVALGVCYGYLSKNLRQVRVHTDQVGLIELRPRLLPVAEYVGVDAVAGADQVALAPSPSNALL
;
A
#
# COMPACT_ATOMS: atom_id res chain seq x y z
N MET A 1 8.50 3.34 2.70
CA MET A 1 7.39 2.35 2.78
C MET A 1 7.80 1.16 3.64
N TRP A 2 8.86 0.45 3.29
CA TRP A 2 9.28 -0.80 3.95
C TRP A 2 9.60 -0.70 5.45
N LYS A 3 10.27 0.37 5.89
CA LYS A 3 10.50 0.62 7.32
C LYS A 3 9.22 0.88 8.11
N LYS A 4 8.16 1.38 7.47
CA LYS A 4 6.87 1.62 8.15
C LYS A 4 6.02 0.35 8.24
N THR A 5 6.22 -0.59 7.31
CA THR A 5 5.51 -1.88 7.32
C THR A 5 6.22 -2.94 8.16
N SER A 6 7.51 -2.79 8.47
CA SER A 6 8.19 -3.62 9.47
C SER A 6 7.61 -3.45 10.88
N ASP A 7 7.00 -2.31 11.18
CA ASP A 7 6.34 -2.07 12.46
C ASP A 7 5.08 -2.96 12.64
N LEU A 8 4.60 -3.60 11.57
CA LEU A 8 3.49 -4.57 11.62
C LEU A 8 3.93 -5.97 12.02
N VAL A 9 5.24 -6.26 12.09
CA VAL A 9 5.77 -7.61 12.35
C VAL A 9 5.21 -8.22 13.65
N PRO A 10 5.16 -7.51 14.80
CA PRO A 10 4.60 -8.06 16.03
C PRO A 10 3.10 -8.37 15.91
N TYR A 11 2.32 -7.48 15.30
CA TYR A 11 0.89 -7.66 15.07
C TYR A 11 0.59 -8.82 14.11
N TRP A 12 1.46 -9.03 13.13
CA TRP A 12 1.37 -10.15 12.20
C TRP A 12 1.53 -11.49 12.94
N LEU A 13 2.54 -11.63 13.80
CA LEU A 13 2.71 -12.86 14.60
C LEU A 13 1.56 -13.08 15.59
N LEU A 14 1.07 -12.01 16.22
CA LEU A 14 -0.11 -12.10 17.10
C LEU A 14 -1.33 -12.63 16.37
N GLU A 15 -1.65 -12.09 15.19
CA GLU A 15 -2.79 -12.57 14.40
C GLU A 15 -2.57 -14.01 13.90
N ALA A 16 -1.33 -14.42 13.61
CA ALA A 16 -1.02 -15.78 13.20
C ALA A 16 -1.27 -16.79 14.33
N VAL A 17 -0.84 -16.46 15.56
CA VAL A 17 -1.12 -17.26 16.75
C VAL A 17 -2.63 -17.33 17.00
N ARG A 18 -3.33 -16.19 16.95
CA ARG A 18 -4.79 -16.13 17.12
C ARG A 18 -5.53 -16.99 16.08
N LEU A 19 -5.10 -16.95 14.81
CA LEU A 19 -5.67 -17.79 13.75
C LEU A 19 -5.38 -19.27 13.99
N LYS A 20 -4.19 -19.62 14.46
CA LYS A 20 -3.86 -21.02 14.82
C LYS A 20 -4.74 -21.52 15.96
N GLU A 21 -4.86 -20.73 17.02
CA GLU A 21 -5.69 -21.07 18.18
C GLU A 21 -7.17 -21.22 17.80
N SER A 22 -7.66 -20.36 16.90
CA SER A 22 -9.04 -20.42 16.40
C SER A 22 -9.32 -21.63 15.51
N GLN A 23 -8.33 -22.17 14.79
CA GLN A 23 -8.51 -23.26 13.83
C GLN A 23 -8.17 -24.64 14.40
N TRP A 24 -7.19 -24.71 15.31
CA TRP A 24 -6.67 -25.97 15.87
C TRP A 24 -6.79 -26.07 17.40
N GLY A 25 -7.37 -25.06 18.06
CA GLY A 25 -7.55 -25.01 19.50
C GLY A 25 -6.39 -24.34 20.26
N PRO A 26 -6.55 -24.11 21.58
CA PRO A 26 -5.58 -23.38 22.39
C PRO A 26 -4.19 -24.00 22.38
N ILE A 27 -3.14 -23.15 22.34
CA ILE A 27 -1.75 -23.59 22.42
C ILE A 27 -1.29 -23.60 23.88
N GLU A 28 -0.60 -24.66 24.30
CA GLU A 28 0.05 -24.74 25.61
C GLU A 28 1.18 -23.70 25.73
N ASP A 29 1.00 -22.76 26.65
CA ASP A 29 1.76 -21.52 26.78
C ASP A 29 2.10 -21.14 28.23
N ALA A 30 1.97 -22.06 29.20
CA ALA A 30 2.16 -21.74 30.62
C ALA A 30 3.57 -21.21 30.96
N VAL A 31 4.61 -21.60 30.20
CA VAL A 31 5.97 -21.08 30.38
C VAL A 31 6.08 -19.65 29.84
N GLU A 32 5.49 -19.40 28.67
CA GLU A 32 5.47 -18.13 27.98
C GLU A 32 4.66 -17.09 28.75
N VAL A 33 3.49 -17.47 29.29
CA VAL A 33 2.66 -16.60 30.13
C VAL A 33 3.43 -16.14 31.37
N ARG A 34 4.15 -17.05 32.06
CA ARG A 34 4.98 -16.67 33.21
C ARG A 34 6.08 -15.67 32.83
N ARG A 35 6.78 -15.91 31.72
CA ARG A 35 7.82 -14.98 31.21
C ARG A 35 7.23 -13.62 30.86
N VAL A 36 6.06 -13.61 30.23
CA VAL A 36 5.36 -12.39 29.82
C VAL A 36 4.86 -11.58 31.00
N ILE A 37 4.29 -12.22 32.03
CA ILE A 37 3.88 -11.55 33.28
C ILE A 37 5.11 -10.95 33.98
N ALA A 38 6.21 -11.70 34.07
CA ALA A 38 7.45 -11.24 34.69
C ALA A 38 8.11 -10.07 33.94
N ALA A 39 7.96 -10.01 32.60
CA ALA A 39 8.45 -8.90 31.79
C ALA A 39 7.69 -7.58 32.02
N GLY A 40 6.50 -7.63 32.63
CA GLY A 40 5.69 -6.44 32.91
C GLY A 40 5.03 -5.85 31.66
N GLY A 41 4.81 -4.53 31.65
CA GLY A 41 4.19 -3.82 30.53
C GLY A 41 2.66 -3.91 30.47
N SER A 42 2.09 -3.26 29.45
CA SER A 42 0.65 -3.22 29.20
C SER A 42 0.12 -4.58 28.73
N LEU A 43 -1.21 -4.76 28.74
CA LEU A 43 -1.84 -5.99 28.21
C LEU A 43 -1.46 -6.22 26.74
N GLU A 44 -1.35 -5.15 25.96
CA GLU A 44 -0.93 -5.19 24.55
C GLU A 44 0.52 -5.67 24.41
N ASP A 45 1.45 -5.11 25.17
CA ASP A 45 2.86 -5.54 25.17
C ASP A 45 2.98 -7.02 25.51
N ARG A 46 2.19 -7.49 26.48
CA ARG A 46 2.14 -8.88 26.91
C ARG A 46 1.61 -9.81 25.82
N MET A 47 0.53 -9.42 25.14
CA MET A 47 -0.03 -10.19 24.02
C MET A 47 0.99 -10.33 22.87
N LEU A 48 1.66 -9.22 22.51
CA LEU A 48 2.68 -9.22 21.46
C LEU A 48 3.88 -10.09 21.84
N LEU A 49 4.38 -9.98 23.07
CA LEU A 49 5.50 -10.78 23.55
C LEU A 49 5.15 -12.29 23.62
N ARG A 50 3.95 -12.63 24.11
CA ARG A 50 3.46 -14.03 24.11
C ARG A 50 3.47 -14.59 22.69
N ALA A 51 2.90 -13.85 21.73
CA ALA A 51 2.84 -14.29 20.36
C ALA A 51 4.23 -14.48 19.74
N GLN A 52 5.18 -13.60 20.07
CA GLN A 52 6.57 -13.74 19.63
C GLN A 52 7.20 -15.03 20.19
N LEU A 53 7.11 -15.27 21.50
CA LEU A 53 7.68 -16.47 22.13
C LEU A 53 7.10 -17.78 21.57
N LEU A 54 5.78 -17.82 21.34
CA LEU A 54 5.12 -18.98 20.73
C LEU A 54 5.54 -19.17 19.27
N SER A 55 5.71 -18.07 18.53
CA SER A 55 6.15 -18.10 17.13
C SER A 55 7.60 -18.56 16.97
N GLU A 56 8.47 -18.25 17.94
CA GLU A 56 9.87 -18.68 17.95
C GLU A 56 10.01 -20.20 18.05
N ARG A 57 9.15 -20.88 18.82
CA ARG A 57 9.10 -22.35 18.91
C ARG A 57 8.87 -23.03 17.56
N GLU A 58 8.10 -22.39 16.69
CA GLU A 58 7.64 -22.92 15.39
C GLU A 58 8.49 -22.41 14.21
N GLN A 59 9.55 -21.64 14.49
CA GLN A 59 10.40 -20.97 13.50
C GLN A 59 9.59 -20.07 12.53
N TRP A 60 8.49 -19.51 13.02
CA TRP A 60 7.64 -18.62 12.23
C TRP A 60 8.31 -17.30 11.84
N PRO A 61 9.17 -16.67 12.67
CA PRO A 61 9.89 -15.46 12.27
C PRO A 61 10.73 -15.66 11.00
N GLN A 62 11.37 -16.82 10.83
CA GLN A 62 12.15 -17.14 9.63
C GLN A 62 11.21 -17.29 8.41
N LYS A 63 10.10 -18.04 8.56
CA LYS A 63 9.09 -18.21 7.50
C LYS A 63 8.45 -16.87 7.10
N GLN A 64 8.17 -16.01 8.08
CA GLN A 64 7.67 -14.65 7.90
C GLN A 64 8.65 -13.80 7.06
N GLN A 65 9.95 -13.87 7.35
CA GLN A 65 10.98 -13.18 6.56
C GLN A 65 11.11 -13.73 5.13
N HIS A 66 10.93 -15.04 4.91
CA HIS A 66 10.89 -15.62 3.57
C HIS A 66 9.71 -15.07 2.76
N LEU A 67 8.51 -15.07 3.35
CA LEU A 67 7.31 -14.54 2.70
C LEU A 67 7.44 -13.03 2.44
N TRP A 68 8.00 -12.28 3.38
CA TRP A 68 8.31 -10.85 3.20
C TRP A 68 9.24 -10.59 2.01
N ARG A 69 10.34 -11.36 1.91
CA ARG A 69 11.27 -11.26 0.78
C ARG A 69 10.58 -11.59 -0.54
N PHE A 70 9.76 -12.64 -0.57
CA PHE A 70 8.98 -13.00 -1.75
C PHE A 70 8.05 -11.86 -2.20
N MET A 71 7.20 -11.34 -1.30
CA MET A 71 6.31 -10.21 -1.59
C MET A 71 7.08 -8.98 -2.11
N ARG A 72 8.25 -8.69 -1.53
CA ARG A 72 9.10 -7.59 -1.97
C ARG A 72 9.64 -7.79 -3.39
N TRP A 73 10.12 -8.99 -3.72
CA TRP A 73 10.60 -9.30 -5.07
C TRP A 73 9.48 -9.29 -6.10
N SER A 74 8.30 -9.83 -5.76
CA SER A 74 7.12 -9.73 -6.61
C SER A 74 6.74 -8.27 -6.88
N LEU A 75 6.86 -7.39 -5.89
CA LEU A 75 6.60 -5.96 -6.09
C LEU A 75 7.61 -5.32 -7.06
N TRP A 76 8.91 -5.60 -6.88
CA TRP A 76 9.94 -5.12 -7.79
C TRP A 76 9.72 -5.63 -9.22
N PHE A 77 9.31 -6.88 -9.38
CA PHE A 77 8.94 -7.44 -10.67
C PHE A 77 7.77 -6.68 -11.31
N VAL A 78 6.70 -6.39 -10.55
CA VAL A 78 5.56 -5.59 -11.07
C VAL A 78 6.02 -4.19 -11.48
N PHE A 79 6.86 -3.53 -10.70
CA PHE A 79 7.39 -2.21 -11.06
C PHE A 79 8.23 -2.25 -12.33
N ALA A 80 9.12 -3.24 -12.46
CA ALA A 80 9.90 -3.45 -13.68
C ALA A 80 8.99 -3.72 -14.89
N LEU A 81 7.95 -4.53 -14.73
CA LEU A 81 6.97 -4.81 -15.78
C LEU A 81 6.27 -3.52 -16.23
N PHE A 82 5.82 -2.67 -15.32
CA PHE A 82 5.19 -1.39 -15.68
C PHE A 82 6.15 -0.45 -16.41
N MET A 83 7.44 -0.44 -16.06
CA MET A 83 8.45 0.33 -16.79
C MET A 83 8.62 -0.19 -18.22
N VAL A 84 8.72 -1.51 -18.41
CA VAL A 84 8.81 -2.14 -19.73
C VAL A 84 7.56 -1.86 -20.57
N LEU A 85 6.37 -1.99 -19.98
CA LEU A 85 5.10 -1.67 -20.64
C LEU A 85 5.00 -0.18 -21.01
N GLY A 86 5.48 0.71 -20.14
CA GLY A 86 5.54 2.14 -20.41
C GLY A 86 6.43 2.49 -21.60
N ALA A 87 7.64 1.93 -21.65
CA ALA A 87 8.54 2.06 -22.81
C ALA A 87 7.90 1.49 -24.07
N GLY A 88 7.31 0.28 -23.99
CA GLY A 88 6.63 -0.38 -25.11
C GLY A 88 5.46 0.44 -25.67
N ALA A 89 4.66 1.05 -24.79
CA ALA A 89 3.58 1.94 -25.20
C ALA A 89 4.09 3.21 -25.91
N ALA A 90 5.22 3.78 -25.48
CA ALA A 90 5.87 4.89 -26.18
C ALA A 90 6.32 4.47 -27.60
N PHE A 91 6.99 3.31 -27.74
CA PHE A 91 7.35 2.79 -29.06
C PHE A 91 6.12 2.50 -29.94
N GLY A 92 5.06 1.93 -29.36
CA GLY A 92 3.81 1.67 -30.07
C GLY A 92 3.12 2.95 -30.55
N ALA A 93 3.10 4.00 -29.72
CA ALA A 93 2.53 5.29 -30.07
C ALA A 93 3.30 6.00 -31.18
N PHE A 94 4.62 5.78 -31.25
CA PHE A 94 5.52 6.34 -32.26
C PHE A 94 5.89 5.34 -33.36
N ASN A 95 5.08 4.28 -33.55
CA ASN A 95 5.25 3.32 -34.64
C ASN A 95 4.89 3.97 -35.99
N ALA A 96 5.81 4.83 -36.43
CA ALA A 96 5.64 5.72 -37.55
C ALA A 96 6.10 5.05 -38.84
N VAL A 97 5.21 4.95 -39.83
CA VAL A 97 5.61 4.71 -41.21
C VAL A 97 6.14 6.04 -41.75
N ASP A 98 7.38 6.05 -42.26
CA ASP A 98 8.07 7.24 -42.80
C ASP A 98 8.19 8.43 -41.83
N GLY A 99 8.21 8.18 -40.51
CA GLY A 99 8.35 9.24 -39.50
C GLY A 99 7.07 10.04 -39.22
N ARG A 100 5.93 9.63 -39.78
CA ARG A 100 4.61 10.23 -39.54
C ARG A 100 3.92 9.55 -38.37
N VAL A 101 3.55 10.32 -37.36
CA VAL A 101 2.84 9.86 -36.16
C VAL A 101 1.42 10.42 -36.18
N ASN A 102 0.43 9.53 -36.11
CA ASN A 102 -0.94 9.97 -35.90
C ASN A 102 -1.11 10.41 -34.44
N VAL A 103 -1.33 11.70 -34.23
CA VAL A 103 -1.31 12.30 -32.89
C VAL A 103 -2.49 11.84 -32.02
N LEU A 104 -3.65 11.55 -32.62
CA LEU A 104 -4.81 11.02 -31.88
C LEU A 104 -4.55 9.60 -31.40
N TRP A 105 -3.98 8.75 -32.24
CA TRP A 105 -3.60 7.39 -31.85
C TRP A 105 -2.47 7.40 -30.82
N ALA A 106 -1.50 8.31 -30.95
CA ALA A 106 -0.47 8.49 -29.93
C ALA A 106 -1.11 8.88 -28.58
N MET A 107 -2.01 9.85 -28.56
CA MET A 107 -2.75 10.24 -27.35
C MET A 107 -3.51 9.08 -26.72
N VAL A 108 -4.29 8.34 -27.50
CA VAL A 108 -5.04 7.17 -27.02
C VAL A 108 -4.09 6.11 -26.45
N THR A 109 -3.02 5.78 -27.18
CA THR A 109 -2.05 4.76 -26.76
C THR A 109 -1.34 5.14 -25.47
N LEU A 110 -0.95 6.41 -25.33
CA LEU A 110 -0.20 6.90 -24.17
C LEU A 110 -1.09 7.13 -22.94
N LEU A 111 -2.37 7.52 -23.12
CA LEU A 111 -3.20 8.02 -22.02
C LEU A 111 -4.51 7.27 -21.76
N ALA A 112 -5.04 6.46 -22.69
CA ALA A 112 -6.33 5.82 -22.48
C ALA A 112 -6.33 4.87 -21.27
N LEU A 113 -5.37 3.94 -21.22
CA LEU A 113 -5.29 2.97 -20.12
C LEU A 113 -4.91 3.62 -18.76
N PRO A 114 -3.91 4.53 -18.69
CA PRO A 114 -3.65 5.29 -17.47
C PRO A 114 -4.85 6.10 -16.99
N THR A 115 -5.63 6.70 -17.89
CA THR A 115 -6.82 7.49 -17.51
C THR A 115 -7.94 6.57 -17.04
N PHE A 116 -8.26 5.53 -17.81
CA PHE A 116 -9.32 4.57 -17.47
C PHE A 116 -9.09 3.93 -16.11
N SER A 117 -7.87 3.43 -15.85
CA SER A 117 -7.56 2.81 -14.57
C SER A 117 -7.53 3.80 -13.40
N LEU A 118 -7.33 5.10 -13.64
CA LEU A 118 -7.47 6.13 -12.62
C LEU A 118 -8.94 6.35 -12.27
N VAL A 119 -9.81 6.42 -13.28
CA VAL A 119 -11.26 6.54 -13.10
C VAL A 119 -11.81 5.33 -12.35
N VAL A 120 -11.43 4.11 -12.73
CA VAL A 120 -11.82 2.88 -12.01
C VAL A 120 -11.40 2.95 -10.54
N TRP A 121 -10.19 3.42 -10.25
CA TRP A 121 -9.73 3.58 -8.87
C TRP A 121 -10.53 4.65 -8.10
N LEU A 122 -10.82 5.80 -8.72
CA LEU A 122 -11.66 6.86 -8.11
C LEU A 122 -13.06 6.34 -7.78
N VAL A 123 -13.67 5.61 -8.72
CA VAL A 123 -14.98 4.98 -8.52
C VAL A 123 -14.93 3.97 -7.37
N ALA A 124 -13.92 3.10 -7.33
CA ALA A 124 -13.73 2.14 -6.23
C ALA A 124 -13.55 2.84 -4.87
N LEU A 125 -12.85 3.98 -4.83
CA LEU A 125 -12.68 4.79 -3.62
C LEU A 125 -14.03 5.31 -3.08
N LEU A 126 -14.90 5.82 -3.97
CA LEU A 126 -16.22 6.36 -3.61
C LEU A 126 -17.18 5.31 -3.06
N PHE A 127 -17.06 4.06 -3.52
CA PHE A 127 -17.91 2.95 -3.05
C PHE A 127 -17.35 2.27 -1.79
N SER A 128 -16.03 2.24 -1.59
CA SER A 128 -15.41 1.62 -0.41
C SER A 128 -15.83 2.30 0.90
N THR A 129 -16.04 3.62 0.89
CA THR A 129 -16.46 4.38 2.08
C THR A 129 -17.90 4.10 2.53
N ARG A 130 -18.72 3.43 1.73
CA ARG A 130 -20.15 3.18 2.04
C ARG A 130 -20.46 1.74 2.44
N SER A 131 -19.49 0.84 2.39
CA SER A 131 -19.76 -0.60 2.47
C SER A 131 -18.62 -1.36 3.16
N GLU A 132 -18.43 -1.15 4.46
CA GLU A 132 -17.73 -2.15 5.28
C GLU A 132 -18.59 -3.43 5.46
N GLN A 133 -19.91 -3.36 5.24
CA GLN A 133 -20.83 -4.50 5.41
C GLN A 133 -21.15 -5.34 4.15
N ARG A 134 -20.99 -4.83 2.90
CA ARG A 134 -21.50 -5.53 1.68
C ARG A 134 -20.43 -6.06 0.71
N ALA A 135 -19.14 -5.85 0.94
CA ALA A 135 -18.07 -6.33 0.04
C ALA A 135 -17.73 -7.84 0.20
N GLY A 136 -18.60 -8.63 0.85
CA GLY A 136 -18.18 -9.77 1.66
C GLY A 136 -18.10 -11.16 1.03
N ILE A 137 -18.56 -11.41 -0.20
CA ILE A 137 -18.68 -12.81 -0.68
C ILE A 137 -17.82 -13.11 -1.93
N GLY A 138 -17.76 -12.24 -2.93
CA GLY A 138 -17.02 -12.54 -4.18
C GLY A 138 -15.51 -12.28 -4.13
N VAL A 139 -15.12 -11.11 -3.61
CA VAL A 139 -13.70 -10.69 -3.58
C VAL A 139 -12.92 -11.45 -2.51
N SER A 140 -13.55 -11.72 -1.36
CA SER A 140 -12.98 -12.53 -0.28
C SER A 140 -12.70 -13.97 -0.72
N GLN A 141 -13.60 -14.59 -1.49
CA GLN A 141 -13.42 -15.96 -1.99
C GLN A 141 -12.36 -16.06 -3.10
N LEU A 142 -12.35 -15.12 -4.05
CA LEU A 142 -11.31 -15.06 -5.08
C LEU A 142 -9.92 -14.85 -4.46
N TRP A 143 -9.87 -14.06 -3.40
CA TRP A 143 -8.63 -13.78 -2.66
C TRP A 143 -8.15 -14.98 -1.84
N LEU A 144 -9.06 -15.69 -1.16
CA LEU A 144 -8.74 -16.95 -0.47
C LEU A 144 -8.25 -18.02 -1.46
N TRP A 145 -8.91 -18.15 -2.62
CA TRP A 145 -8.47 -19.06 -3.69
C TRP A 145 -7.06 -18.72 -4.19
N LEU A 146 -6.76 -17.43 -4.39
CA LEU A 146 -5.45 -16.98 -4.84
C LEU A 146 -4.36 -17.23 -3.77
N SER A 147 -4.68 -17.03 -2.49
CA SER A 147 -3.78 -17.28 -1.36
C SER A 147 -3.35 -18.76 -1.28
N GLN A 148 -4.28 -19.69 -1.55
CA GLN A 148 -4.04 -21.12 -1.55
C GLN A 148 -3.16 -21.58 -2.73
N ARG A 149 -3.15 -20.82 -3.84
CA ARG A 149 -2.34 -21.12 -5.03
C ARG A 149 -0.92 -20.58 -4.95
N ILE A 150 -0.72 -19.46 -4.25
CA ILE A 150 0.58 -18.77 -4.18
C ILE A 150 1.46 -19.37 -3.07
N VAL A 151 0.86 -19.84 -1.98
CA VAL A 151 1.60 -20.24 -0.79
C VAL A 151 1.66 -21.75 -0.63
N LYS A 152 2.88 -22.30 -0.47
CA LYS A 152 3.12 -23.74 -0.32
C LYS A 152 3.36 -24.07 1.15
N GLY A 153 2.48 -24.87 1.73
CA GLY A 153 2.59 -25.39 3.10
C GLY A 153 1.71 -24.66 4.13
N PRO A 154 1.25 -25.37 5.18
CA PRO A 154 0.22 -24.89 6.11
C PRO A 154 0.65 -23.63 6.88
N ASP A 155 1.89 -23.57 7.36
CA ASP A 155 2.38 -22.42 8.14
C ASP A 155 2.51 -21.14 7.30
N GLN A 156 2.99 -21.26 6.06
CA GLN A 156 3.13 -20.08 5.21
C GLN A 156 1.75 -19.52 4.84
N ALA A 157 0.76 -20.38 4.59
CA ALA A 157 -0.60 -19.98 4.27
C ALA A 157 -1.26 -19.29 5.49
N LEU A 158 -1.05 -19.85 6.69
CA LEU A 158 -1.47 -19.24 7.95
C LEU A 158 -0.85 -17.85 8.12
N LEU A 159 0.47 -17.72 7.96
CA LEU A 159 1.17 -16.44 8.08
C LEU A 159 0.68 -15.44 7.02
N PHE A 160 0.52 -15.84 5.76
CA PHE A 160 0.00 -14.95 4.73
C PHE A 160 -1.41 -14.44 5.05
N ASN A 161 -2.31 -15.33 5.48
CA ASN A 161 -3.67 -14.96 5.90
C ASN A 161 -3.66 -14.04 7.12
N ALA A 162 -2.77 -14.28 8.10
CA ALA A 162 -2.60 -13.40 9.25
C ALA A 162 -2.18 -11.99 8.83
N TYR A 163 -1.24 -11.85 7.90
CA TYR A 163 -0.80 -10.56 7.38
C TYR A 163 -1.95 -9.79 6.73
N LEU A 164 -2.74 -10.47 5.88
CA LEU A 164 -3.89 -9.88 5.22
C LEU A 164 -4.99 -9.47 6.21
N ASN A 165 -5.23 -10.28 7.24
CA ASN A 165 -6.16 -9.94 8.31
C ASN A 165 -5.70 -8.69 9.07
N VAL A 166 -4.42 -8.57 9.41
CA VAL A 166 -3.88 -7.36 10.02
C VAL A 166 -4.09 -6.16 9.12
N LEU A 167 -3.74 -6.25 7.83
CA LEU A 167 -3.94 -5.15 6.88
C LEU A 167 -5.41 -4.74 6.76
N THR A 168 -6.34 -5.69 6.79
CA THR A 168 -7.78 -5.42 6.64
C THR A 168 -8.36 -4.83 7.91
N LYS A 169 -8.12 -5.46 9.07
CA LYS A 169 -8.59 -5.00 10.39
C LYS A 169 -8.08 -3.60 10.72
N GLN A 170 -6.82 -3.32 10.38
CA GLN A 170 -6.19 -2.01 10.62
C GLN A 170 -6.53 -0.96 9.53
N ARG A 171 -7.44 -1.27 8.59
CA ARG A 171 -7.81 -0.39 7.47
C ARG A 171 -6.59 0.10 6.67
N LEU A 172 -5.60 -0.77 6.48
CA LEU A 172 -4.37 -0.52 5.73
C LEU A 172 -4.42 -1.06 4.31
N ALA A 173 -5.17 -2.14 4.08
CA ALA A 173 -5.17 -2.88 2.81
C ALA A 173 -5.44 -1.98 1.59
N GLN A 174 -6.53 -1.22 1.62
CA GLN A 174 -6.92 -0.33 0.52
C GLN A 174 -5.83 0.71 0.22
N TRP A 175 -5.26 1.34 1.25
CA TRP A 175 -4.25 2.39 1.06
C TRP A 175 -2.91 1.82 0.61
N LEU A 176 -2.50 0.66 1.14
CA LEU A 176 -1.27 -0.02 0.72
C LEU A 176 -1.35 -0.45 -0.75
N LEU A 177 -2.45 -1.09 -1.15
CA LEU A 177 -2.67 -1.49 -2.54
C LEU A 177 -2.75 -0.26 -3.46
N SER A 178 -3.37 0.84 -3.01
CA SER A 178 -3.42 2.08 -3.78
C SER A 178 -2.03 2.69 -3.96
N VAL A 179 -1.19 2.75 -2.91
CA VAL A 179 0.19 3.21 -3.01
C VAL A 179 0.99 2.36 -4.00
N ILE A 180 0.88 1.03 -3.93
CA ILE A 180 1.53 0.11 -4.87
C ILE A 180 1.09 0.38 -6.31
N ASN A 181 -0.23 0.44 -6.54
CA ASN A 181 -0.81 0.68 -7.85
C ASN A 181 -0.36 2.02 -8.45
N HIS A 182 -0.46 3.13 -7.69
CA HIS A 182 -0.06 4.44 -8.19
C HIS A 182 1.45 4.54 -8.39
N THR A 183 2.27 3.89 -7.55
CA THR A 183 3.72 3.83 -7.75
C THR A 183 4.05 3.12 -9.07
N ALA A 184 3.42 1.98 -9.34
CA ALA A 184 3.60 1.25 -10.60
C ALA A 184 3.23 2.11 -11.82
N TRP A 185 2.07 2.78 -11.78
CA TRP A 185 1.64 3.70 -12.83
C TRP A 185 2.59 4.87 -13.03
N VAL A 186 3.05 5.51 -11.95
CA VAL A 186 4.02 6.62 -12.04
C VAL A 186 5.32 6.15 -12.67
N LEU A 187 5.87 5.01 -12.25
CA LEU A 187 7.10 4.46 -12.84
C LEU A 187 6.91 4.14 -14.34
N GLY A 188 5.79 3.53 -14.71
CA GLY A 188 5.46 3.26 -16.11
C GLY A 188 5.33 4.54 -16.94
N LEU A 189 4.61 5.55 -16.44
CA LEU A 189 4.43 6.84 -17.12
C LEU A 189 5.72 7.65 -17.22
N LEU A 190 6.58 7.63 -16.20
CA LEU A 190 7.88 8.30 -16.24
C LEU A 190 8.82 7.62 -17.25
N THR A 191 8.83 6.28 -17.30
CA THR A 191 9.59 5.56 -18.33
C THR A 191 9.04 5.83 -19.72
N MET A 192 7.71 5.80 -19.89
CA MET A 192 7.03 6.18 -21.14
C MET A 192 7.44 7.58 -21.58
N LEU A 193 7.37 8.57 -20.69
CA LEU A 193 7.75 9.95 -20.95
C LEU A 193 9.22 10.07 -21.35
N ALA A 194 10.12 9.41 -20.62
CA ALA A 194 11.54 9.40 -20.96
C ALA A 194 11.79 8.78 -22.34
N THR A 195 11.11 7.68 -22.67
CA THR A 195 11.20 7.05 -24.00
C THR A 195 10.66 7.98 -25.09
N VAL A 196 9.52 8.64 -24.89
CA VAL A 196 8.98 9.63 -25.84
C VAL A 196 9.99 10.75 -26.07
N LEU A 197 10.61 11.30 -25.02
CA LEU A 197 11.63 12.34 -25.14
C LEU A 197 12.87 11.85 -25.91
N VAL A 198 13.34 10.63 -25.65
CA VAL A 198 14.46 10.03 -26.39
C VAL A 198 14.12 9.85 -27.87
N LEU A 199 12.91 9.36 -28.18
CA LEU A 199 12.45 9.19 -29.56
C LEU A 199 12.42 10.54 -30.28
N LEU A 200 11.77 11.54 -29.69
CA LEU A 200 11.67 12.91 -30.22
C LEU A 200 13.02 13.59 -30.41
N ALA A 201 14.02 13.28 -29.57
CA ALA A 201 15.38 13.78 -29.72
C ALA A 201 16.17 13.05 -30.82
N ALA A 202 15.93 11.76 -31.01
CA ALA A 202 16.68 10.92 -31.93
C ALA A 202 16.20 11.01 -33.39
N LYS A 203 14.92 11.34 -33.60
CA LYS A 203 14.30 11.37 -34.94
C LYS A 203 13.38 12.57 -35.09
N ARG A 204 13.27 13.06 -36.34
CA ARG A 204 12.24 14.03 -36.71
C ARG A 204 10.94 13.28 -36.94
N TYR A 205 9.92 13.65 -36.18
CA TYR A 205 8.56 13.14 -36.34
C TYR A 205 7.65 14.25 -36.87
N SER A 206 6.80 13.92 -37.84
CA SER A 206 5.67 14.76 -38.22
C SER A 206 4.41 14.24 -37.53
N PHE A 207 3.68 15.13 -36.90
CA PHE A 207 2.43 14.81 -36.22
C PHE A 207 1.26 15.21 -37.10
N ASN A 208 0.46 14.23 -37.49
CA ASN A 208 -0.67 14.45 -38.39
C ASN A 208 -1.96 13.96 -37.74
N TRP A 209 -3.08 14.51 -38.20
CA TRP A 209 -4.40 13.99 -37.90
C TRP A 209 -4.95 13.29 -39.14
N GLU A 210 -4.92 11.96 -39.15
CA GLU A 210 -5.49 11.17 -40.24
C GLU A 210 -6.86 10.67 -39.78
N THR A 211 -7.90 11.50 -39.98
CA THR A 211 -9.28 11.13 -39.64
C THR A 211 -10.19 11.36 -40.83
N THR A 212 -10.97 10.34 -41.21
CA THR A 212 -12.02 10.47 -42.23
C THR A 212 -13.33 11.03 -41.67
N LEU A 213 -13.54 10.93 -40.35
CA LEU A 213 -14.81 11.29 -39.70
C LEU A 213 -14.83 12.72 -39.13
N LEU A 214 -13.68 13.22 -38.65
CA LEU A 214 -13.59 14.54 -38.03
C LEU A 214 -13.18 15.59 -39.07
N SER A 215 -13.87 16.73 -39.04
CA SER A 215 -13.44 17.91 -39.80
C SER A 215 -12.20 18.54 -39.16
N ALA A 216 -11.45 19.31 -39.95
CA ALA A 216 -10.27 20.02 -39.46
C ALA A 216 -10.63 20.97 -38.29
N ASP A 217 -11.77 21.65 -38.35
CA ASP A 217 -12.20 22.56 -37.29
C ASP A 217 -12.60 21.82 -36.00
N SER A 218 -13.20 20.63 -36.12
CA SER A 218 -13.44 19.76 -34.96
C SER A 218 -12.12 19.34 -34.29
N PHE A 219 -11.09 19.04 -35.10
CA PHE A 219 -9.78 18.67 -34.59
C PHE A 219 -9.07 19.86 -33.89
N VAL A 220 -9.18 21.07 -34.44
CA VAL A 220 -8.69 22.30 -33.78
C VAL A 220 -9.28 22.44 -32.39
N LEU A 221 -10.60 22.28 -32.25
CA LEU A 221 -11.28 22.39 -30.96
C LEU A 221 -10.76 21.37 -29.95
N VAL A 222 -10.58 20.11 -30.36
CA VAL A 222 -10.05 19.04 -29.48
C VAL A 222 -8.63 19.35 -29.03
N VAL A 223 -7.75 19.73 -29.94
CA VAL A 223 -6.33 20.00 -29.65
C VAL A 223 -6.18 21.20 -28.72
N GLN A 224 -6.95 22.27 -28.97
CA GLN A 224 -6.93 23.45 -28.10
C GLN A 224 -7.53 23.17 -26.72
N ALA A 225 -8.63 22.42 -26.64
CA ALA A 225 -9.24 22.05 -25.37
C ALA A 225 -8.30 21.21 -24.50
N LEU A 226 -7.64 20.21 -25.10
CA LEU A 226 -6.64 19.39 -24.42
C LEU A 226 -5.32 20.14 -24.17
N GLY A 227 -4.99 21.15 -24.98
CA GLY A 227 -3.81 21.99 -24.80
C GLY A 227 -3.98 23.06 -23.71
N TRP A 228 -5.22 23.39 -23.33
CA TRP A 228 -5.52 24.48 -22.40
C TRP A 228 -4.82 24.30 -21.05
N LEU A 229 -4.98 23.14 -20.39
CA LEU A 229 -4.37 22.92 -19.07
C LEU A 229 -2.83 22.77 -19.14
N PRO A 230 -2.25 21.99 -20.09
CA PRO A 230 -0.80 21.98 -20.32
C PRO A 230 -0.19 23.36 -20.56
N SER A 231 -0.89 24.27 -21.24
CA SER A 231 -0.38 25.61 -21.52
C SER A 231 -0.10 26.44 -20.27
N TRP A 232 -0.86 26.22 -19.19
CA TRP A 232 -0.63 26.89 -17.90
C TRP A 232 0.68 26.47 -17.24
N LEU A 233 1.23 25.32 -17.65
CA LEU A 233 2.50 24.78 -17.18
C LEU A 233 3.66 25.03 -18.17
N GLY A 234 3.42 25.85 -19.20
CA GLY A 234 4.44 26.27 -20.17
C GLY A 234 4.58 25.36 -21.39
N PHE A 235 3.71 24.36 -21.58
CA PHE A 235 3.71 23.57 -22.81
C PHE A 235 3.01 24.32 -23.96
N SER A 236 3.69 24.48 -25.09
CA SER A 236 3.10 25.17 -26.24
C SER A 236 1.94 24.38 -26.84
N THR A 237 0.89 25.08 -27.26
CA THR A 237 -0.22 24.50 -28.03
C THR A 237 -0.16 25.02 -29.47
N PRO A 238 -0.23 24.16 -30.50
CA PRO A 238 -0.27 24.58 -31.90
C PRO A 238 -1.42 25.54 -32.19
N SER A 239 -1.17 26.55 -33.02
CA SER A 239 -2.22 27.47 -33.49
C SER A 239 -3.23 26.75 -34.40
N PRO A 240 -4.48 27.25 -34.53
CA PRO A 240 -5.47 26.69 -35.46
C PRO A 240 -4.95 26.48 -36.88
N GLU A 241 -4.16 27.42 -37.38
CA GLU A 241 -3.55 27.36 -38.72
C GLU A 241 -2.56 26.20 -38.81
N MET A 242 -1.68 26.05 -37.81
CA MET A 242 -0.71 24.94 -37.75
C MET A 242 -1.40 23.59 -37.64
N ILE A 243 -2.50 23.51 -36.89
CA ILE A 243 -3.30 22.29 -36.73
C ILE A 243 -3.92 21.90 -38.08
N ARG A 244 -4.54 22.85 -38.79
CA ARG A 244 -5.14 22.61 -40.11
C ARG A 244 -4.11 22.17 -41.15
N LEU A 245 -2.90 22.76 -41.11
CA LEU A 245 -1.77 22.37 -41.97
C LEU A 245 -1.20 20.98 -41.66
N SER A 246 -1.54 20.38 -40.52
CA SER A 246 -1.05 19.06 -40.09
C SER A 246 -1.96 17.91 -40.56
N ASP A 247 -2.56 18.04 -41.75
CA ASP A 247 -3.45 17.05 -42.38
C ASP A 247 -2.69 15.81 -42.91
N GLY A 248 -1.37 15.86 -42.92
CA GLY A 248 -0.51 14.81 -43.47
C GLY A 248 -0.41 14.81 -45.00
N LEU A 249 -0.98 15.77 -45.71
CA LEU A 249 -0.84 15.88 -47.16
C LEU A 249 0.38 16.75 -47.55
N GLN A 250 0.79 17.64 -46.64
CA GLN A 250 1.87 18.59 -46.89
C GLN A 250 3.06 18.40 -45.94
N VAL A 251 4.25 18.81 -46.40
CA VAL A 251 5.45 18.87 -45.55
C VAL A 251 5.36 20.14 -44.71
N VAL A 252 5.20 19.98 -43.39
CA VAL A 252 5.13 21.09 -42.44
C VAL A 252 6.52 21.51 -41.93
N PRO A 253 6.74 22.81 -41.64
CA PRO A 253 7.99 23.30 -41.07
C PRO A 253 8.35 22.64 -39.74
N SER A 254 9.65 22.52 -39.46
CA SER A 254 10.17 21.92 -38.21
C SER A 254 9.67 22.63 -36.94
N ALA A 255 9.43 23.94 -36.99
CA ALA A 255 8.85 24.69 -35.87
C ALA A 255 7.46 24.17 -35.45
N VAL A 256 6.65 23.68 -36.42
CA VAL A 256 5.33 23.08 -36.15
C VAL A 256 5.50 21.73 -35.43
N GLN A 257 6.51 20.93 -35.82
CA GLN A 257 6.82 19.65 -35.19
C GLN A 257 7.22 19.81 -33.72
N VAL A 258 7.99 20.87 -33.41
CA VAL A 258 8.37 21.20 -32.03
C VAL A 258 7.14 21.54 -31.18
N GLN A 259 6.20 22.33 -31.72
CA GLN A 259 4.97 22.66 -30.99
C GLN A 259 4.11 21.43 -30.70
N TRP A 260 3.95 20.53 -31.67
CA TRP A 260 3.25 19.26 -31.48
C TRP A 260 3.94 18.37 -30.44
N SER A 261 5.27 18.31 -30.48
CA SER A 261 6.06 17.56 -29.51
C SER A 261 5.84 18.09 -28.09
N SER A 262 5.92 19.41 -27.91
CA SER A 262 5.64 20.06 -26.63
C SER A 262 4.21 19.83 -26.16
N TRP A 263 3.23 19.91 -27.06
CA TRP A 263 1.82 19.67 -26.74
C TRP A 263 1.59 18.24 -26.25
N LEU A 264 2.11 17.25 -26.98
CA LEU A 264 1.95 15.83 -26.63
C LEU A 264 2.63 15.50 -25.30
N VAL A 265 3.86 15.97 -25.10
CA VAL A 265 4.59 15.84 -23.82
C VAL A 265 3.79 16.48 -22.69
N GLY A 266 3.26 17.69 -22.91
CA GLY A 266 2.41 18.40 -21.95
C GLY A 266 1.17 17.59 -21.57
N CYS A 267 0.46 17.03 -22.54
CA CYS A 267 -0.69 16.15 -22.31
C CYS A 267 -0.31 14.92 -21.46
N VAL A 268 0.81 14.25 -21.76
CA VAL A 268 1.26 13.07 -20.99
C VAL A 268 1.60 13.45 -19.53
N VAL A 269 2.30 14.57 -19.33
CA VAL A 269 2.65 15.06 -18.00
C VAL A 269 1.38 15.42 -17.22
N VAL A 270 0.49 16.21 -17.81
CA VAL A 270 -0.65 16.81 -17.12
C VAL A 270 -1.80 15.85 -16.89
N TYR A 271 -2.13 15.03 -17.88
CA TYR A 271 -3.26 14.11 -17.79
C TYR A 271 -2.85 12.69 -17.36
N GLY A 272 -1.57 12.35 -17.45
CA GLY A 272 -1.04 11.07 -16.99
C GLY A 272 -0.31 11.17 -15.66
N VAL A 273 0.86 11.82 -15.67
CA VAL A 273 1.83 11.79 -14.55
C VAL A 273 1.31 12.53 -13.32
N LEU A 274 0.92 13.80 -13.47
CA LEU A 274 0.50 14.66 -12.36
C LEU A 274 -0.66 14.08 -11.54
N PRO A 275 -1.80 13.66 -12.11
CA PRO A 275 -2.90 13.12 -11.32
C PRO A 275 -2.51 11.85 -10.57
N ARG A 276 -1.60 11.04 -11.14
CA ARG A 276 -1.07 9.83 -10.47
C ARG A 276 -0.15 10.18 -9.30
N LEU A 277 0.69 11.20 -9.44
CA LEU A 277 1.52 11.69 -8.34
C LEU A 277 0.66 12.25 -7.19
N VAL A 278 -0.39 13.02 -7.51
CA VAL A 278 -1.33 13.53 -6.51
C VAL A 278 -2.03 12.38 -5.78
N ALA A 279 -2.58 11.41 -6.52
CA ALA A 279 -3.23 10.24 -5.92
C ALA A 279 -2.26 9.41 -5.06
N LEU A 280 -1.01 9.24 -5.51
CA LEU A 280 0.04 8.57 -4.74
C LEU A 280 0.32 9.31 -3.42
N GLY A 281 0.47 10.63 -3.46
CA GLY A 281 0.71 11.46 -2.29
C GLY A 281 -0.42 11.35 -1.26
N VAL A 282 -1.67 11.46 -1.72
CA VAL A 282 -2.86 11.30 -0.87
C VAL A 282 -2.91 9.91 -0.24
N CYS A 283 -2.77 8.85 -1.04
CA CYS A 283 -2.81 7.47 -0.54
C CYS A 283 -1.69 7.19 0.46
N TYR A 284 -0.48 7.69 0.18
CA TYR A 284 0.66 7.54 1.06
C TYR A 284 0.46 8.29 2.39
N GLY A 285 -0.18 9.46 2.35
CA GLY A 285 -0.59 10.23 3.53
C GLY A 285 -1.55 9.42 4.43
N TYR A 286 -2.63 8.90 3.86
CA TYR A 286 -3.58 8.05 4.59
C TYR A 286 -2.94 6.76 5.13
N LEU A 287 -2.13 6.07 4.31
CA LEU A 287 -1.40 4.88 4.77
C LEU A 287 -0.48 5.22 5.95
N SER A 288 0.26 6.33 5.86
CA SER A 288 1.16 6.78 6.92
C SER A 288 0.43 7.15 8.21
N LYS A 289 -0.75 7.79 8.09
CA LYS A 289 -1.60 8.12 9.22
C LYS A 289 -2.11 6.85 9.91
N ASN A 290 -2.66 5.91 9.15
CA ASN A 290 -3.23 4.69 9.69
C ASN A 290 -2.16 3.78 10.31
N LEU A 291 -0.96 3.69 9.72
CA LEU A 291 0.15 2.93 10.28
C LEU A 291 0.56 3.43 11.69
N ARG A 292 0.47 4.74 11.96
CA ARG A 292 0.74 5.30 13.29
C ARG A 292 -0.36 5.00 14.32
N GLN A 293 -1.51 4.52 13.86
CA GLN A 293 -2.68 4.24 14.69
C GLN A 293 -2.91 2.74 14.88
N VAL A 294 -2.01 1.90 14.37
CA VAL A 294 -2.08 0.44 14.55
C VAL A 294 -1.97 0.10 16.03
N ARG A 295 -2.90 -0.70 16.51
CA ARG A 295 -2.98 -1.20 17.90
C ARG A 295 -3.57 -2.60 17.93
N VAL A 296 -3.31 -3.34 19.00
CA VAL A 296 -3.99 -4.61 19.26
C VAL A 296 -5.43 -4.33 19.66
N HIS A 297 -6.37 -4.88 18.89
CA HIS A 297 -7.78 -4.87 19.24
C HIS A 297 -8.07 -5.98 20.26
N THR A 298 -7.90 -5.66 21.55
CA THR A 298 -8.00 -6.61 22.67
C THR A 298 -9.40 -7.19 22.88
N ASP A 299 -10.41 -6.56 22.28
CA ASP A 299 -11.83 -6.96 22.31
C ASP A 299 -12.18 -8.03 21.27
N GLN A 300 -11.23 -8.42 20.41
CA GLN A 300 -11.47 -9.46 19.40
C GLN A 300 -11.60 -10.86 20.02
N VAL A 301 -12.49 -11.67 19.42
CA VAL A 301 -12.64 -13.10 19.71
C VAL A 301 -11.29 -13.82 19.57
N GLY A 302 -10.94 -14.60 20.59
CA GLY A 302 -9.64 -15.25 20.74
C GLY A 302 -8.58 -14.44 21.50
N LEU A 303 -8.66 -13.09 21.51
CA LEU A 303 -7.75 -12.25 22.32
C LEU A 303 -8.37 -11.85 23.66
N ILE A 304 -9.68 -11.67 23.71
CA ILE A 304 -10.39 -11.33 24.96
C ILE A 304 -10.21 -12.41 26.04
N GLU A 305 -10.12 -13.68 25.64
CA GLU A 305 -9.91 -14.84 26.51
C GLU A 305 -8.51 -14.85 27.16
N LEU A 306 -7.54 -14.14 26.57
CA LEU A 306 -6.20 -14.01 27.12
C LEU A 306 -6.11 -12.98 28.24
N ARG A 307 -7.07 -12.04 28.33
CA ARG A 307 -7.07 -10.98 29.35
C ARG A 307 -6.92 -11.53 30.79
N PRO A 308 -7.75 -12.48 31.28
CA PRO A 308 -7.60 -12.99 32.64
C PRO A 308 -6.30 -13.79 32.86
N ARG A 309 -5.68 -14.30 31.80
CA ARG A 309 -4.45 -15.12 31.86
C ARG A 309 -3.18 -14.28 31.86
N LEU A 310 -3.22 -13.10 31.22
CA LEU A 310 -2.06 -12.23 31.02
C LEU A 310 -2.01 -11.04 31.98
N LEU A 311 -3.12 -10.70 32.64
CA LEU A 311 -3.11 -9.73 33.74
C LEU A 311 -2.62 -10.42 35.01
N PRO A 312 -1.78 -9.75 35.84
CA PRO A 312 -1.43 -10.32 37.13
C PRO A 312 -2.72 -10.46 37.94
N VAL A 313 -2.96 -11.64 38.52
CA VAL A 313 -3.92 -11.73 39.62
C VAL A 313 -3.34 -10.85 40.72
N ALA A 314 -4.02 -9.75 41.04
CA ALA A 314 -3.66 -8.97 42.22
C ALA A 314 -3.96 -9.86 43.43
N GLU A 315 -2.97 -10.63 43.86
CA GLU A 315 -3.00 -11.27 45.16
C GLU A 315 -2.87 -10.13 46.18
N TYR A 316 -4.01 -9.72 46.75
CA TYR A 316 -4.00 -8.94 47.97
C TYR A 316 -3.39 -9.83 49.05
N VAL A 317 -2.07 -9.72 49.24
CA VAL A 317 -1.42 -10.23 50.45
C VAL A 317 -1.81 -9.26 51.56
N GLY A 318 -3.06 -9.38 52.01
CA GLY A 318 -3.55 -8.68 53.18
C GLY A 318 -2.74 -9.16 54.38
N VAL A 319 -1.90 -8.29 54.94
CA VAL A 319 -1.45 -8.47 56.32
C VAL A 319 -2.61 -8.04 57.20
N ASP A 320 -3.55 -8.95 57.45
CA ASP A 320 -4.68 -8.74 58.37
C ASP A 320 -4.30 -9.04 59.84
N ALA A 321 -3.02 -9.21 60.15
CA ALA A 321 -2.57 -9.34 61.52
C ALA A 321 -2.12 -7.98 62.05
N VAL A 322 -2.87 -7.43 63.01
CA VAL A 322 -2.40 -6.34 63.87
C VAL A 322 -1.05 -6.76 64.46
N ALA A 323 -0.03 -5.90 64.35
CA ALA A 323 1.26 -6.15 64.97
C ALA A 323 1.06 -6.51 66.45
N GLY A 324 1.46 -7.72 66.84
CA GLY A 324 1.40 -8.15 68.24
C GLY A 324 2.22 -7.18 69.10
N ALA A 325 1.68 -6.81 70.26
CA ALA A 325 2.32 -5.86 71.16
C ALA A 325 3.76 -6.30 71.50
N ASP A 326 4.69 -5.36 71.46
CA ASP A 326 6.09 -5.55 71.84
C ASP A 326 6.16 -6.14 73.26
N GLN A 327 6.57 -7.40 73.37
CA GLN A 327 6.88 -8.02 74.65
C GLN A 327 8.28 -7.57 75.08
N VAL A 328 8.36 -6.42 75.74
CA VAL A 328 9.57 -6.05 76.49
C VAL A 328 9.62 -6.90 77.75
N ALA A 329 10.63 -7.77 77.86
CA ALA A 329 10.85 -8.57 79.05
C ALA A 329 11.13 -7.65 80.26
N LEU A 330 10.23 -7.67 81.25
CA LEU A 330 10.42 -6.95 82.51
C LEU A 330 11.51 -7.64 83.35
N ALA A 331 12.53 -6.89 83.74
CA ALA A 331 13.60 -7.36 84.63
C ALA A 331 13.05 -7.68 86.03
N PRO A 332 13.53 -8.74 86.71
CA PRO A 332 13.06 -9.09 88.04
C PRO A 332 13.47 -8.04 89.08
N SER A 333 12.52 -7.63 89.92
CA SER A 333 12.75 -6.67 91.01
C SER A 333 13.60 -7.28 92.13
N PRO A 334 14.56 -6.53 92.72
CA PRO A 334 15.37 -7.04 93.82
C PRO A 334 14.58 -7.09 95.14
N SER A 335 14.82 -8.15 95.89
CA SER A 335 14.24 -8.43 97.21
C SER A 335 14.69 -7.40 98.25
N ASN A 336 13.75 -6.70 98.87
CA ASN A 336 14.02 -6.02 100.14
C ASN A 336 13.76 -6.95 101.30
N ALA A 337 14.84 -7.44 101.89
CA ALA A 337 14.88 -7.78 103.30
C ALA A 337 14.73 -6.48 104.11
N LEU A 338 13.96 -6.51 105.20
CA LEU A 338 14.31 -5.92 106.50
C LEU A 338 13.21 -6.24 107.52
N LEU A 339 13.68 -6.90 108.59
CA LEU A 339 13.27 -6.97 110.00
C LEU A 339 11.83 -6.61 110.41
#